data_AF-A0A0L7K355-F1
#
_entry.id   AF-A0A0L7K355-F1
#
_cell.length_a   1.000
_cell.length_b   1.000
_cell.length_c   1.000
_cell.angle_alpha   90.00
_cell.angle_beta   90.00
_cell.angle_gamma   90.00
#
_symmetry.space_group_name_H-M   'P 1'
#
loop_
_entity.id
_entity.type
_entity.pdbx_description
1 polymer ?
#
loop_
_entity_poly.entity_id
_entity_poly.type
_entity_poly.pdbx_seq_one_letter_code
_entity_poly.pdbx_strand_id
1 'polypeptide(L)'
;MKTSVNEIRKLCDTADIVCLQETWLLPHDISYLGEIHEDFGYAGTSAVDVSSDVLQGRPFGGVAILWRKALFYDVSVLQSGNLMRTIVIPIVKNKTGDVSDKYNYRPISLATVTAK
;
A
#
# COMPACT_ATOMS: atom_id res chain seq x y z
N MET A 1 -2.33 -4.99 -13.12
CA MET A 1 -3.32 -4.37 -12.21
C MET A 1 -4.57 -3.84 -12.92
N LYS A 2 -4.48 -2.96 -13.93
CA LYS A 2 -5.65 -2.33 -14.58
C LYS A 2 -6.68 -3.33 -15.14
N THR A 3 -6.25 -4.49 -15.62
CA THR A 3 -7.11 -5.58 -16.11
C THR A 3 -7.85 -6.36 -15.02
N SER A 4 -7.40 -6.28 -13.76
CA SER A 4 -7.96 -7.02 -12.62
C SER A 4 -8.73 -6.12 -11.65
N VAL A 5 -8.93 -4.84 -11.98
CA VAL A 5 -9.48 -3.84 -11.05
C VAL A 5 -10.86 -4.21 -10.50
N ASN A 6 -11.71 -4.84 -11.31
CA ASN A 6 -13.04 -5.26 -10.86
C ASN A 6 -12.98 -6.40 -9.83
N GLU A 7 -12.00 -7.29 -9.91
CA GLU A 7 -11.79 -8.32 -8.89
C GLU A 7 -11.24 -7.71 -7.60
N ILE A 8 -10.37 -6.70 -7.70
CA ILE A 8 -9.88 -5.95 -6.54
C ILE A 8 -11.03 -5.22 -5.83
N ARG A 9 -12.00 -4.67 -6.58
CA ARG A 9 -13.21 -4.08 -6.00
C ARG A 9 -14.02 -5.10 -5.19
N LYS A 10 -14.26 -6.29 -5.75
CA LYS A 10 -14.94 -7.37 -5.02
C LYS A 10 -14.20 -7.81 -3.76
N LEU A 11 -12.86 -7.76 -3.78
CA LEU A 11 -12.06 -7.98 -2.57
C LEU A 11 -12.30 -6.87 -1.53
N CYS A 12 -12.40 -5.60 -1.96
CA CYS A 12 -12.72 -4.49 -1.06
C CYS A 12 -14.13 -4.61 -0.43
N ASP A 13 -15.07 -5.27 -1.11
CA ASP A 13 -16.41 -5.50 -0.55
C ASP A 13 -16.41 -6.48 0.63
N THR A 14 -15.40 -7.34 0.73
CA THR A 14 -15.37 -8.47 1.69
C THR A 14 -14.18 -8.43 2.66
N ALA A 15 -13.15 -7.65 2.36
CA ALA A 15 -11.96 -7.49 3.20
C ALA A 15 -11.90 -6.08 3.80
N ASP A 16 -11.12 -5.91 4.88
CA ASP A 16 -10.83 -4.59 5.47
C ASP A 16 -9.45 -4.06 5.06
N ILE A 17 -8.56 -4.97 4.66
CA ILE A 17 -7.22 -4.68 4.16
C ILE A 17 -7.00 -5.55 2.92
N VAL A 18 -6.53 -4.94 1.83
CA VAL A 18 -6.18 -5.63 0.59
C VAL A 18 -4.72 -5.33 0.27
N CYS A 19 -3.89 -6.36 0.22
CA CYS A 19 -2.49 -6.25 -0.20
C CYS A 19 -2.36 -6.72 -1.65
N LEU A 20 -1.75 -5.90 -2.49
CA LEU A 20 -1.50 -6.16 -3.90
C LEU A 20 0.01 -6.26 -4.13
N GLN A 21 0.42 -7.25 -4.92
CA GLN A 21 1.78 -7.36 -5.45
C GLN A 21 1.73 -7.34 -6.97
N GLU A 22 2.87 -7.12 -7.60
CA GLU A 22 2.95 -7.02 -9.05
C GLU A 22 1.95 -5.98 -9.58
N THR A 23 2.00 -4.78 -9.00
CA THR A 23 1.09 -3.68 -9.40
C THR A 23 1.45 -3.09 -10.76
N TRP A 24 2.75 -3.05 -11.10
CA TRP A 24 3.28 -2.48 -12.35
C TRP A 24 2.85 -1.02 -12.59
N LEU A 25 2.62 -0.26 -11.51
CA LEU A 25 2.28 1.16 -11.57
C LEU A 25 3.56 1.99 -11.65
N LEU A 26 3.57 2.97 -12.54
CA LEU A 26 4.57 4.04 -12.52
C LEU A 26 4.33 4.95 -11.30
N PRO A 27 5.34 5.69 -10.81
CA PRO A 27 5.14 6.57 -9.66
C PRO A 27 3.98 7.55 -9.80
N HIS A 28 3.74 8.10 -11.01
CA HIS A 28 2.61 8.99 -11.29
C HIS A 28 1.26 8.26 -11.42
N ASP A 29 1.26 6.94 -11.63
CA ASP A 29 0.06 6.11 -11.71
C ASP A 29 -0.40 5.59 -10.33
N ILE A 30 0.37 5.80 -9.26
CA ILE A 30 0.01 5.33 -7.90
C ILE A 30 -1.34 5.90 -7.45
N SER A 31 -1.69 7.12 -7.86
CA SER A 31 -2.96 7.76 -7.51
C SER A 31 -4.19 6.99 -8.01
N TYR A 32 -4.04 6.18 -9.07
CA TYR A 32 -5.10 5.31 -9.59
C TYR A 32 -5.61 4.30 -8.55
N LEU A 33 -4.78 3.93 -7.55
CA LEU A 33 -5.22 3.08 -6.43
C LEU A 33 -6.40 3.71 -5.65
N GLY A 34 -6.49 5.04 -5.60
CA GLY A 34 -7.59 5.76 -4.96
C GLY A 34 -8.91 5.69 -5.72
N GLU A 35 -8.89 5.32 -7.00
CA GLU A 35 -10.08 5.16 -7.84
C GLU A 35 -10.67 3.74 -7.78
N ILE A 36 -9.99 2.82 -7.07
CA ILE A 36 -10.43 1.45 -6.93
C ILE A 36 -11.71 1.40 -6.08
N HIS A 37 -11.69 2.01 -4.90
CA HIS A 37 -12.83 2.00 -3.98
C HIS A 37 -12.82 3.25 -3.07
N GLU A 38 -13.92 3.98 -3.01
CA GLU A 38 -14.00 5.29 -2.30
C GLU A 38 -13.80 5.18 -0.79
N ASP A 39 -14.30 4.12 -0.16
CA ASP A 39 -14.15 3.86 1.27
C ASP A 39 -12.73 3.42 1.70
N PHE A 40 -11.81 3.21 0.75
CA PHE A 40 -10.47 2.72 1.03
C PHE A 40 -9.42 3.83 0.92
N GLY A 41 -8.53 3.89 1.91
CA GLY A 41 -7.24 4.57 1.80
C GLY A 41 -6.26 3.66 1.08
N TYR A 42 -5.17 4.23 0.57
CA TYR A 42 -4.17 3.46 -0.17
C TYR A 42 -2.76 3.98 0.03
N ALA A 43 -1.81 3.09 -0.17
CA ALA A 43 -0.41 3.40 -0.32
C ALA A 43 0.19 2.41 -1.32
N GLY A 44 1.10 2.89 -2.15
CA GLY A 44 1.73 2.07 -3.19
C GLY A 44 3.16 2.48 -3.39
N THR A 45 3.94 1.54 -3.92
CA THR A 45 5.32 1.76 -4.31
C THR A 45 5.55 1.21 -5.70
N SER A 46 6.10 2.05 -6.58
CA SER A 46 6.65 1.62 -7.86
C SER A 46 8.05 1.05 -7.67
N ALA A 47 8.35 -0.06 -8.34
CA ALA A 47 9.70 -0.60 -8.47
C ALA A 47 10.52 0.10 -9.59
N VAL A 48 9.94 1.13 -10.24
CA VAL A 48 10.60 1.88 -11.31
C VAL A 48 11.37 3.06 -10.72
N ASP A 49 12.68 3.09 -10.96
CA ASP A 49 13.50 4.28 -10.73
C ASP A 49 13.41 5.19 -11.95
N VAL A 50 12.85 6.38 -11.77
CA VAL A 50 12.69 7.40 -12.82
C VAL A 50 13.88 8.36 -12.87
N SER A 51 14.85 8.21 -11.96
CA SER A 51 16.03 9.10 -11.89
C SER A 51 17.14 8.73 -12.87
N SER A 52 17.07 7.53 -13.47
CA SER A 52 17.95 7.12 -14.56
C SER A 52 17.21 7.21 -15.90
N ASP A 53 17.65 8.10 -16.80
CA ASP A 53 17.16 8.23 -18.19
C ASP A 53 17.30 6.94 -19.03
N VAL A 54 17.87 5.88 -18.47
CA VAL A 54 18.00 4.57 -19.09
C VAL A 54 17.28 3.55 -18.22
N LEU A 55 16.17 2.99 -18.72
CA LEU A 55 15.54 1.79 -18.19
C LEU A 55 16.53 0.62 -18.36
N GLN A 56 17.41 0.41 -17.39
CA GLN A 56 18.37 -0.70 -17.43
C GLN A 56 17.76 -1.94 -16.73
N GLY A 57 17.27 -2.90 -17.52
CA GLY A 57 16.74 -4.19 -17.04
C GLY A 57 15.21 -4.30 -17.06
N ARG A 58 14.63 -5.26 -16.30
CA ARG A 58 13.18 -5.39 -16.07
C ARG A 58 12.77 -4.68 -14.76
N PRO A 59 12.55 -3.35 -14.72
CA PRO A 59 12.03 -2.68 -13.53
C PRO A 59 10.53 -2.89 -13.44
N PHE A 60 10.08 -4.09 -13.06
CA PHE A 60 8.66 -4.39 -13.14
C PHE A 60 8.20 -5.25 -11.97
N GLY A 61 7.66 -4.56 -10.97
CA GLY A 61 7.07 -5.13 -9.77
C GLY A 61 6.23 -4.07 -9.07
N GLY A 62 6.39 -3.96 -7.76
CA GLY A 62 5.68 -2.97 -6.96
C GLY A 62 4.55 -3.60 -6.14
N VAL A 63 4.29 -2.98 -5.00
CA VAL A 63 3.27 -3.42 -4.06
C VAL A 63 2.37 -2.26 -3.73
N ALA A 64 1.13 -2.58 -3.39
CA ALA A 64 0.19 -1.63 -2.85
C ALA A 64 -0.57 -2.27 -1.69
N ILE A 65 -1.07 -1.42 -0.83
CA ILE A 65 -1.99 -1.80 0.23
C ILE A 65 -3.16 -0.82 0.22
N LEU A 66 -4.36 -1.36 0.38
CA LEU A 66 -5.58 -0.62 0.57
C LEU A 66 -6.16 -0.97 1.93
N TRP A 67 -6.77 -0.01 2.61
CA TRP A 67 -7.39 -0.22 3.92
C TRP A 67 -8.71 0.53 4.06
N ARG A 68 -9.69 -0.04 4.77
CA ARG A 68 -10.99 0.58 5.01
C ARG A 68 -10.88 1.79 5.93
N LYS A 69 -11.11 3.00 5.43
CA LYS A 69 -10.94 4.27 6.17
C LYS A 69 -11.72 4.31 7.47
N ALA A 70 -12.93 3.74 7.47
CA ALA A 70 -13.79 3.72 8.65
C ALA A 70 -13.24 2.90 9.82
N LEU A 71 -12.28 1.98 9.58
CA LEU A 71 -11.65 1.13 10.59
C LEU A 71 -10.26 1.62 10.97
N PHE A 72 -9.49 2.14 10.01
CA PHE A 72 -8.12 2.64 10.20
C PHE A 72 -8.10 4.16 10.00
N TYR A 73 -8.36 4.88 11.09
CA TYR A 73 -8.52 6.34 11.10
C TYR A 73 -7.20 7.10 11.28
N ASP A 74 -6.15 6.42 11.75
CA ASP A 74 -4.80 6.94 11.82
C ASP A 74 -3.89 5.96 11.09
N VAL A 75 -3.31 6.36 9.95
CA VAL A 75 -2.41 5.54 9.13
C VAL A 75 -1.21 6.38 8.72
N SER A 76 -0.01 5.88 9.04
CA SER A 76 1.25 6.52 8.69
C SER A 76 2.05 5.63 7.74
N VAL A 77 2.22 6.08 6.50
CA VAL A 77 3.02 5.37 5.50
C VAL A 77 4.49 5.74 5.71
N LEU A 78 5.28 4.79 6.18
CA LEU A 78 6.73 4.95 6.32
C LEU A 78 7.43 4.53 5.02
N GLN A 79 8.56 5.15 4.71
CA GLN A 79 9.45 4.70 3.64
C GLN A 79 10.84 4.54 4.24
N SER A 80 11.35 3.31 4.24
CA SER A 80 12.76 3.05 4.53
C SER A 80 13.56 3.15 3.22
N GLY A 81 14.85 3.46 3.30
CA GLY A 81 15.68 3.92 2.17
C GLY A 81 15.82 2.94 0.98
N ASN A 82 16.63 3.35 -0.01
CA ASN A 82 16.75 2.86 -1.41
C ASN A 82 16.60 1.34 -1.72
N LEU A 83 16.71 0.43 -0.75
CA LEU A 83 16.64 -1.02 -0.95
C LEU A 83 15.34 -1.68 -0.45
N MET A 84 14.59 -1.04 0.46
CA MET A 84 13.39 -1.63 1.06
C MET A 84 12.33 -0.57 1.32
N ARG A 85 11.21 -0.64 0.59
CA ARG A 85 10.04 0.20 0.88
C ARG A 85 9.05 -0.62 1.72
N THR A 86 8.70 -0.10 2.88
CA THR A 86 7.88 -0.79 3.87
C THR A 86 6.68 0.05 4.26
N ILE A 87 5.49 -0.38 3.88
CA ILE A 87 4.25 0.27 4.31
C ILE A 87 3.83 -0.34 5.64
N VAL A 88 3.73 0.50 6.67
CA VAL A 88 3.22 0.12 7.98
C VAL A 88 1.81 0.69 8.13
N ILE A 89 0.83 -0.18 8.38
CA ILE A 89 -0.52 0.23 8.76
C ILE A 89 -0.67 -0.02 10.26
N PRO A 90 -0.68 1.02 11.09
CA PRO A 90 -1.01 0.87 12.49
C PRO A 90 -2.49 0.49 12.62
N ILE A 91 -2.77 -0.67 13.21
CA ILE A 91 -4.15 -1.06 13.54
C ILE A 91 -4.42 -0.69 14.99
N VAL A 92 -5.35 0.24 15.21
CA VAL A 92 -5.84 0.56 16.55
C VAL A 92 -7.08 -0.28 16.86
N LYS A 93 -6.98 -1.17 17.85
CA LYS A 93 -8.03 -2.13 18.20
C LYS A 93 -9.29 -1.45 18.76
N ASN A 94 -9.12 -0.38 19.54
CA ASN A 94 -10.18 0.39 20.16
C ASN A 94 -10.17 1.82 19.62
N LYS A 95 -11.22 2.19 18.86
CA LYS A 95 -11.36 3.52 18.24
C LYS A 95 -11.38 4.67 19.25
N THR A 96 -11.78 4.41 20.49
CA THR A 96 -11.79 5.39 21.59
C THR A 96 -10.65 5.19 22.59
N GLY A 97 -9.83 4.17 22.38
CA GLY A 97 -8.68 3.88 23.23
C GLY A 97 -7.50 4.77 22.89
N ASP A 98 -6.58 4.92 23.85
CA ASP A 98 -5.35 5.67 23.66
C ASP A 98 -4.52 5.05 22.52
N VAL A 99 -4.12 5.88 21.55
CA VAL A 99 -3.27 5.47 20.42
C VAL A 99 -1.84 5.18 20.88
N SER A 100 -1.42 5.75 22.02
CA SER A 100 -0.13 5.48 22.64
C SER A 100 -0.10 4.16 23.43
N ASP A 101 -1.25 3.50 23.63
CA ASP A 101 -1.29 2.18 24.26
C ASP A 101 -0.75 1.08 23.32
N LYS A 102 0.41 0.54 23.67
CA LYS A 102 1.08 -0.57 22.99
C LYS A 102 0.21 -1.83 22.83
N TYR A 103 -0.79 -2.04 23.69
CA TYR A 103 -1.72 -3.18 23.59
C TYR A 103 -2.92 -2.90 22.68
N ASN A 104 -3.18 -1.62 22.40
CA ASN A 104 -4.17 -1.16 21.46
C ASN A 104 -3.62 -1.12 20.02
N TYR A 105 -2.30 -1.12 19.86
CA TYR A 105 -1.58 -1.05 18.59
C TYR A 105 -1.19 -2.43 18.03
N ARG A 106 -1.57 -2.74 16.79
CA ARG A 106 -1.09 -3.93 16.05
C ARG A 106 -0.66 -3.53 14.64
N PRO A 107 0.63 -3.32 14.36
CA PRO A 107 1.05 -2.90 13.03
C PRO A 107 0.97 -4.07 12.04
N ILE A 108 0.47 -3.82 10.83
CA ILE A 108 0.74 -4.68 9.67
C ILE A 108 1.82 -4.00 8.84
N SER A 109 2.88 -4.73 8.52
CA SER A 109 3.99 -4.23 7.72
C SER A 109 4.07 -4.99 6.40
N LEU A 110 3.92 -4.30 5.28
CA LEU A 110 4.14 -4.84 3.94
C LEU A 110 5.44 -4.26 3.39
N ALA A 111 6.47 -5.10 3.27
CA ALA A 111 7.76 -4.70 2.72
C ALA A 111 7.94 -5.24 1.30
N THR A 112 8.48 -4.42 0.41
CA THR A 112 9.01 -4.87 -0.88
C THR A 112 10.51 -4.63 -0.92
N VAL A 113 11.23 -5.58 -1.52
CA VAL A 113 12.66 -5.46 -1.80
C VAL A 113 12.79 -5.03 -3.25
N THR A 114 13.40 -3.88 -3.48
CA THR A 114 13.86 -3.49 -4.82
C THR A 114 15.07 -4.37 -5.14
N ALA A 115 14.86 -5.45 -5.88
CA ALA A 115 15.95 -6.29 -6.37
C ALA A 115 16.74 -5.54 -7.46
N LYS A 116 18.07 -5.44 -7.29
CA LYS A 116 19.01 -4.92 -8.30
C LYS A 116 19.12 -5.86 -9.48
#